data_AF-A0A4D4KR75-F1
#
_entry.id   AF-A0A4D4KR75-F1
#
_cell.length_a   1.000
_cell.length_b   1.000
_cell.length_c   1.000
_cell.angle_alpha   90.00
_cell.angle_beta   90.00
_cell.angle_gamma   90.00
#
_symmetry.space_group_name_H-M   'P 1'
#
loop_
_entity.id
_entity.type
_entity.pdbx_description
1 polymer ?
#
loop_
_entity_poly.entity_id
_entity_poly.type
_entity_poly.pdbx_seq_one_letter_code
_entity_poly.pdbx_strand_id
1 'polypeptide(L)'
;MAEFDYQGEVPVRRRWALARRSLSKPEELAYFLAYAPRETVVADLVRIAGMRWQIEECFQAAKNECGLDQYEVRRYIGWYRHITLALLAHAYLAVMATDAAAKGDAETLPAPWLRSPWQKSGGSWRLASPTNTEPAGRFARTC
;
A
#
# COMPACT_ATOMS: atom_id res chain seq x y z
N MET A 1 23.23 18.05 -13.06
CA MET A 1 21.79 17.73 -12.96
C MET A 1 21.38 17.64 -11.49
N ALA A 2 21.12 18.78 -10.84
CA ALA A 2 20.56 18.87 -9.47
C ALA A 2 19.79 20.19 -9.31
N GLU A 3 19.12 20.63 -10.37
CA GLU A 3 18.51 21.96 -10.46
C GLU A 3 17.15 22.04 -9.76
N PHE A 4 16.60 20.90 -9.34
CA PHE A 4 15.33 20.80 -8.59
C PHE A 4 15.50 20.82 -7.06
N ASP A 5 16.73 20.85 -6.55
CA ASP A 5 17.00 20.82 -5.10
C ASP A 5 17.05 22.21 -4.48
N TYR A 6 17.19 23.25 -5.30
CA TYR A 6 17.44 24.63 -4.90
C TYR A 6 16.47 25.56 -5.64
N GLN A 7 15.54 26.20 -4.92
CA GLN A 7 14.89 27.44 -5.37
C GLN A 7 15.67 28.60 -4.74
N GLY A 8 16.71 29.07 -5.42
CA GLY A 8 17.69 30.01 -4.83
C GLY A 8 18.60 29.32 -3.80
N GLU A 9 19.07 30.02 -2.76
CA GLU A 9 19.95 29.45 -1.71
C GLU A 9 19.24 28.52 -0.71
N VAL A 10 17.92 28.31 -0.84
CA VAL A 10 17.14 27.52 0.12
C VAL A 10 16.90 26.11 -0.43
N PRO A 11 17.29 25.05 0.30
CA PRO A 11 17.00 23.68 -0.11
C PRO A 11 15.50 23.40 -0.01
N VAL A 12 14.88 22.93 -1.10
CA VAL A 12 13.42 22.69 -1.19
C VAL A 12 13.05 21.29 -0.72
N ARG A 13 14.01 20.36 -0.76
CA ARG A 13 13.83 18.95 -0.42
C ARG A 13 14.81 18.49 0.65
N ARG A 14 14.39 17.50 1.43
CA ARG A 14 15.20 16.89 2.47
C ARG A 14 15.28 15.37 2.25
N ARG A 15 16.43 14.80 2.59
CA ARG A 15 16.61 13.35 2.69
C ARG A 15 16.13 12.88 4.06
N TRP A 16 15.26 11.88 4.07
CA TRP A 16 14.68 11.28 5.26
C TRP A 16 15.13 9.83 5.35
N ALA A 17 15.48 9.38 6.56
CA ALA A 17 15.69 7.97 6.87
C ALA A 17 14.64 7.54 7.90
N LEU A 18 13.83 6.54 7.56
CA LEU A 18 12.78 6.01 8.42
C LEU A 18 13.15 4.57 8.81
N ALA A 19 13.06 4.27 10.11
CA ALA A 19 13.15 2.92 10.62
C ALA A 19 11.78 2.50 11.16
N ARG A 20 11.21 1.43 10.59
CA ARG A 20 9.96 0.83 11.05
C ARG A 20 10.29 -0.43 11.82
N ARG A 21 9.88 -0.49 13.08
CA ARG A 21 9.94 -1.70 13.90
C ARG A 21 8.63 -2.49 13.74
N SER A 22 8.78 -3.79 13.53
CA SER A 22 7.67 -4.74 13.55
C SER A 22 7.09 -4.90 14.97
N LEU A 23 5.76 -5.02 15.10
CA LEU A 23 5.09 -5.10 16.41
C LEU A 23 5.10 -6.50 17.02
N SER A 24 5.11 -7.55 16.19
CA SER A 24 5.12 -8.96 16.64
C SER A 24 6.51 -9.56 16.62
N LYS A 25 7.47 -8.91 15.94
CA LYS A 25 8.87 -9.32 15.88
C LYS A 25 9.76 -8.09 16.04
N PRO A 26 10.01 -7.65 17.28
CA PRO A 26 10.73 -6.40 17.57
C PRO A 26 12.13 -6.32 16.96
N GLU A 27 12.74 -7.47 16.68
CA GLU A 27 14.05 -7.65 16.03
C GLU A 27 14.02 -7.39 14.51
N GLU A 28 12.84 -7.43 13.87
CA GLU A 28 12.69 -7.13 12.46
C GLU A 28 12.50 -5.62 12.26
N LEU A 29 13.56 -4.96 11.78
CA LEU A 29 13.54 -3.54 11.38
C LEU A 29 13.59 -3.41 9.86
N ALA A 30 12.69 -2.58 9.33
CA ALA A 30 12.71 -2.16 7.94
C ALA A 30 13.17 -0.70 7.84
N TYR A 31 14.20 -0.45 7.01
CA TYR A 31 14.73 0.88 6.76
C TYR A 31 14.25 1.41 5.41
N PHE A 32 13.84 2.67 5.39
CA PHE A 32 13.40 3.37 4.18
C PHE A 32 14.17 4.68 4.03
N LEU A 33 14.61 4.97 2.82
CA LEU A 33 15.16 6.26 2.45
C LEU A 33 14.13 7.00 1.60
N ALA A 34 13.79 8.23 1.95
CA ALA A 34 12.85 9.05 1.21
C ALA A 34 13.46 10.40 0.84
N TYR A 35 13.11 10.87 -0.36
CA TYR A 35 13.47 12.18 -0.85
C TYR A 35 12.19 12.98 -1.08
N ALA A 36 11.91 13.93 -0.19
CA ALA A 36 10.61 14.59 -0.12
C ALA A 36 10.75 16.09 0.17
N PRO A 37 9.75 16.92 -0.19
CA PRO A 37 9.68 18.33 0.19
C PRO A 37 9.89 18.55 1.70
N ARG A 38 10.44 19.70 2.09
CA ARG A 38 10.71 19.99 3.51
C ARG A 38 9.45 19.99 4.38
N GLU A 39 8.31 20.32 3.79
CA GLU A 39 7.00 20.42 4.42
C GLU A 39 6.31 19.05 4.57
N THR A 40 6.95 17.96 4.12
CA THR A 40 6.36 16.62 4.17
C THR A 40 6.21 16.15 5.62
N VAL A 41 5.00 15.76 6.00
CA VAL A 41 4.70 15.23 7.33
C VAL A 41 5.19 13.78 7.43
N VAL A 42 5.70 13.39 8.60
CA VAL A 42 6.16 12.01 8.86
C VAL A 42 5.05 10.98 8.58
N ALA A 43 3.79 11.31 8.88
CA ALA A 43 2.64 10.46 8.59
C ALA A 43 2.52 10.12 7.09
N ASP A 44 2.79 11.07 6.19
CA ASP A 44 2.79 10.81 4.75
C ASP A 44 3.94 9.91 4.33
N LEU A 45 5.13 10.10 4.90
CA LEU A 45 6.27 9.21 4.65
C LEU A 45 5.98 7.78 5.10
N VAL A 46 5.36 7.61 6.27
CA VAL A 46 4.95 6.30 6.79
C VAL A 46 3.87 5.68 5.90
N ARG A 47 2.88 6.46 5.47
CA ARG A 47 1.83 6.01 4.55
C ARG A 47 2.45 5.50 3.25
N ILE A 48 3.30 6.31 2.60
CA ILE A 48 3.97 5.94 1.34
C ILE A 48 4.85 4.69 1.53
N ALA A 49 5.61 4.60 2.63
CA ALA A 49 6.40 3.41 2.93
C ALA A 49 5.52 2.15 3.11
N GLY A 50 4.30 2.32 3.63
CA GLY A 50 3.30 1.26 3.75
C GLY A 50 2.68 0.83 2.41
N MET A 51 2.51 1.75 1.46
CA MET A 51 1.92 1.47 0.15
C MET A 51 2.77 0.54 -0.72
N ARG A 52 4.06 0.35 -0.41
CA ARG A 52 4.94 -0.58 -1.14
C ARG A 52 4.36 -1.99 -1.24
N TRP A 53 3.64 -2.44 -0.21
CA TRP A 53 3.00 -3.76 -0.22
C TRP A 53 1.83 -3.84 -1.21
N GLN A 54 1.07 -2.76 -1.35
CA GLN A 54 -0.07 -2.70 -2.28
C GLN A 54 0.35 -2.92 -3.74
N ILE A 55 1.60 -2.57 -4.08
CA ILE A 55 2.17 -2.84 -5.41
C ILE A 55 2.27 -4.34 -5.66
N GLU A 56 2.74 -5.11 -4.67
CA GLU A 56 2.81 -6.57 -4.80
C GLU A 56 1.41 -7.17 -4.92
N GLU A 57 0.47 -6.72 -4.09
CA GLU A 57 -0.93 -7.17 -4.17
C GLU A 57 -1.55 -6.87 -5.54
N CYS A 58 -1.29 -5.68 -6.10
CA CYS A 58 -1.70 -5.29 -7.44
C CYS A 58 -1.12 -6.22 -8.52
N PHE A 59 0.18 -6.54 -8.46
CA PHE A 59 0.78 -7.50 -9.39
C PHE A 59 0.23 -8.91 -9.25
N GLN A 60 -0.05 -9.36 -8.03
CA GLN A 60 -0.67 -10.67 -7.80
C GLN A 60 -2.10 -10.71 -8.33
N ALA A 61 -2.88 -9.65 -8.13
CA ALA A 61 -4.22 -9.53 -8.70
C ALA A 61 -4.17 -9.52 -10.24
N ALA A 62 -3.24 -8.78 -10.86
CA ALA A 62 -3.08 -8.78 -12.31
C ALA A 62 -2.74 -10.16 -12.90
N LYS A 63 -1.93 -10.98 -12.21
CA LYS A 63 -1.66 -12.38 -12.59
C LYS A 63 -2.90 -13.26 -12.50
N ASN A 64 -3.59 -13.18 -11.36
CA ASN A 64 -4.74 -14.04 -11.07
C ASN A 64 -5.97 -13.70 -11.92
N GLU A 65 -6.24 -12.41 -12.15
CA GLU A 65 -7.48 -11.95 -12.78
C GLU A 65 -7.31 -11.66 -14.28
N CYS A 66 -6.15 -11.14 -14.69
CA CYS A 66 -5.94 -10.60 -16.05
C CYS A 66 -4.97 -11.41 -16.89
N GLY A 67 -4.46 -12.52 -16.37
CA GLY A 67 -3.63 -13.38 -17.17
C GLY A 67 -2.19 -12.89 -17.34
N LEU A 68 -1.67 -12.04 -16.43
CA LEU A 68 -0.39 -11.36 -16.61
C LEU A 68 0.81 -12.32 -16.79
N ASP A 69 0.78 -13.52 -16.20
CA ASP A 69 1.82 -14.55 -16.30
C ASP A 69 1.50 -15.67 -17.30
N GLN A 70 0.32 -15.68 -17.90
CA GLN A 70 -0.19 -16.70 -18.82
C GLN A 70 0.15 -16.35 -20.28
N TYR A 71 1.40 -15.99 -20.56
CA TYR A 71 1.90 -15.76 -21.91
C TYR A 71 3.00 -16.75 -22.30
N GLU A 72 3.00 -17.17 -23.56
CA GLU A 72 4.09 -17.98 -24.11
C GLU A 72 5.14 -17.04 -24.72
N VAL A 73 6.37 -17.06 -24.20
CA VAL A 73 7.48 -16.15 -24.57
C VAL A 73 8.10 -16.51 -25.93
N ARG A 74 7.26 -16.74 -26.96
CA ARG A 74 7.74 -17.16 -28.28
C ARG A 74 8.18 -15.99 -29.16
N ARG A 75 7.62 -14.79 -28.96
CA ARG A 75 7.95 -13.57 -29.74
C ARG A 75 7.80 -12.32 -28.88
N TYR A 76 8.74 -11.38 -29.02
CA TYR A 76 8.76 -10.11 -28.28
C TYR A 76 7.48 -9.27 -28.48
N ILE A 77 7.01 -9.14 -29.73
CA ILE A 77 5.81 -8.34 -30.05
C ILE A 77 4.55 -8.93 -29.38
N GLY A 78 4.45 -10.26 -29.34
CA GLY A 78 3.34 -10.96 -28.69
C GLY A 78 3.35 -10.73 -27.18
N TRP A 79 4.51 -10.86 -26.57
CA TRP A 79 4.72 -10.55 -25.15
C TRP A 79 4.34 -9.09 -24.81
N TYR A 80 4.84 -8.12 -25.58
CA TYR A 80 4.58 -6.71 -25.32
C TYR A 80 3.08 -6.39 -25.38
N ARG A 81 2.39 -6.85 -26.43
CA ARG A 81 0.93 -6.67 -26.57
C ARG A 81 0.17 -7.32 -25.40
N HIS A 82 0.56 -8.52 -25.01
CA HIS A 82 -0.08 -9.25 -23.91
C HIS A 82 0.06 -8.50 -22.58
N ILE A 83 1.28 -8.09 -22.21
CA ILE A 83 1.52 -7.36 -20.96
C ILE A 83 0.75 -6.04 -20.94
N THR A 84 0.73 -5.30 -22.06
CA THR A 84 -0.04 -4.04 -22.14
C THR A 84 -1.54 -4.28 -21.95
N LEU A 85 -2.11 -5.29 -22.61
CA LEU A 85 -3.54 -5.59 -22.48
C LEU A 85 -3.90 -6.12 -21.09
N ALA A 86 -3.06 -6.97 -20.49
CA ALA A 86 -3.27 -7.49 -19.14
C ALA A 86 -3.21 -6.37 -18.08
N LEU A 87 -2.24 -5.46 -18.17
CA LEU A 87 -2.14 -4.31 -17.27
C LEU A 87 -3.30 -3.31 -17.48
N LEU A 88 -3.74 -3.11 -18.72
CA LEU A 88 -4.90 -2.26 -19.02
C LEU A 88 -6.19 -2.85 -18.44
N ALA A 89 -6.41 -4.15 -18.61
CA ALA A 89 -7.55 -4.85 -18.03
C ALA A 89 -7.54 -4.76 -16.49
N HIS A 90 -6.37 -4.94 -15.87
CA HIS A 90 -6.23 -4.81 -14.43
C HIS A 90 -6.54 -3.39 -13.95
N ALA A 91 -6.03 -2.36 -14.63
CA ALA A 91 -6.34 -0.97 -14.32
C ALA A 91 -7.85 -0.67 -14.45
N TYR A 92 -8.51 -1.21 -15.47
CA TYR A 92 -9.96 -1.09 -15.63
C TYR A 92 -10.72 -1.74 -14.47
N LEU A 93 -10.34 -2.98 -14.08
CA LEU A 93 -10.95 -3.66 -12.94
C LEU A 93 -10.73 -2.90 -11.63
N ALA A 94 -9.54 -2.33 -11.43
CA ALA A 94 -9.24 -1.52 -10.25
C ALA A 94 -10.15 -0.27 -10.16
N VAL A 95 -10.35 0.44 -11.27
CA VAL A 95 -11.26 1.61 -11.32
C VAL A 95 -12.71 1.19 -11.08
N MET A 96 -13.16 0.10 -11.69
CA MET A 96 -14.52 -0.40 -11.48
C MET A 96 -14.75 -0.87 -10.05
N ALA A 97 -13.75 -1.48 -9.40
CA ALA A 97 -13.81 -1.86 -8.00
C ALA A 97 -13.92 -0.63 -7.09
N THR A 98 -13.19 0.45 -7.38
CA THR A 98 -13.30 1.70 -6.59
C THR A 98 -14.65 2.37 -6.78
N ASP A 99 -15.20 2.40 -8.00
CA ASP A 99 -16.51 2.97 -8.28
C ASP A 99 -17.63 2.15 -7.62
N ALA A 100 -17.50 0.82 -7.62
CA ALA A 100 -18.44 -0.06 -6.95
C ALA A 100 -18.42 0.11 -5.43
N ALA A 101 -17.23 0.28 -4.83
CA ALA A 101 -17.10 0.57 -3.40
C ALA A 101 -17.77 1.91 -3.02
N ALA A 102 -17.54 2.96 -3.82
CA ALA A 102 -18.15 4.27 -3.59
C ALA A 102 -19.69 4.25 -3.70
N LYS A 103 -20.24 3.37 -4.55
CA LYS A 103 -21.70 3.15 -4.68
C LYS A 103 -22.25 2.27 -3.56
N GLY A 104 -21.49 1.26 -3.12
CA GLY A 104 -21.86 0.36 -2.02
C GLY A 104 -21.89 1.04 -0.65
N ASP A 105 -21.15 2.13 -0.46
CA ASP A 105 -21.23 2.94 0.76
C ASP A 105 -22.60 3.62 0.95
N ALA A 106 -23.41 3.77 -0.12
CA ALA A 106 -24.78 4.27 -0.05
C ALA A 106 -25.81 3.20 0.38
N GLU A 107 -25.46 1.92 0.35
CA GLU A 107 -26.36 0.83 0.69
C GLU A 107 -25.62 -0.18 1.58
N THR A 108 -25.49 0.18 2.86
CA THR A 108 -24.84 -0.64 3.87
C THR A 108 -25.55 -1.99 4.03
N LEU A 109 -24.96 -3.04 3.45
CA LEU A 109 -24.82 -4.34 4.09
C LEU A 109 -23.43 -4.89 3.75
N PRO A 110 -22.67 -5.45 4.71
CA PRO A 110 -21.34 -5.96 4.45
C PRO A 110 -21.44 -7.17 3.51
N ALA A 111 -21.13 -6.96 2.22
CA ALA A 111 -20.98 -8.05 1.28
C ALA A 111 -19.85 -8.98 1.79
N PRO A 112 -20.12 -10.28 1.98
CA PRO A 112 -19.09 -11.20 2.42
C PRO A 112 -18.11 -11.34 1.27
N TRP A 113 -16.91 -10.78 1.46
CA TRP A 113 -15.71 -11.13 0.70
C TRP A 113 -15.75 -12.62 0.40
N LEU A 114 -15.89 -12.97 -0.89
CA LEU A 114 -15.79 -14.34 -1.35
C LEU A 114 -14.48 -14.88 -0.80
N ARG A 115 -14.57 -15.74 0.23
CA ARG A 115 -13.44 -16.50 0.74
C ARG A 115 -12.96 -17.36 -0.42
N SER A 116 -11.93 -16.91 -1.10
CA SER A 116 -11.04 -17.79 -1.83
C SER A 116 -10.57 -18.89 -0.86
N PRO A 117 -10.84 -20.17 -1.16
CA PRO A 117 -10.45 -21.28 -0.31
C PRO A 117 -9.03 -21.73 -0.66
N TRP A 118 -8.00 -20.90 -0.45
CA TRP A 118 -6.63 -21.43 -0.44
C TRP A 118 -5.59 -20.58 0.29
N GLN A 119 -4.57 -21.28 0.78
CA GLN A 119 -3.79 -21.01 1.99
C GLN A 119 -2.91 -19.76 1.97
N LYS A 120 -2.98 -19.00 3.07
CA LYS A 120 -2.05 -17.93 3.44
C LYS A 120 -0.68 -18.53 3.77
N SER A 121 0.35 -18.24 2.99
CA SER A 121 1.73 -18.30 3.49
C SER A 121 2.00 -17.06 4.35
N GLY A 122 2.66 -17.28 5.48
CA GLY A 122 2.69 -16.42 6.65
C GLY A 122 3.11 -14.96 6.43
N GLY A 123 2.32 -14.05 7.00
CA GLY A 123 2.66 -12.62 7.10
C GLY A 123 1.50 -11.70 7.45
N SER A 124 0.51 -12.16 8.23
CA SER A 124 -0.66 -11.35 8.59
C SER A 124 -0.33 -10.35 9.70
N TRP A 125 0.07 -9.13 9.33
CA TRP A 125 0.06 -7.99 10.23
C TRP A 125 -1.37 -7.45 10.34
N ARG A 126 -2.11 -7.82 11.40
CA ARG A 126 -3.38 -7.14 11.71
C ARG A 126 -3.07 -5.76 12.27
N LEU A 127 -3.39 -4.71 11.51
CA LEU A 127 -3.58 -3.39 12.08
C LEU A 127 -4.86 -3.43 12.92
N ALA A 128 -4.73 -3.34 14.23
CA ALA A 128 -5.82 -2.91 15.09
C ALA A 128 -5.90 -1.39 14.98
N SER A 129 -6.97 -0.87 14.39
CA SER A 129 -7.33 0.54 14.51
C SER A 129 -7.75 0.78 15.97
N PRO A 130 -7.20 1.77 16.69
CA PRO A 130 -7.71 2.11 18.00
C PRO A 130 -9.11 2.70 17.84
N THR A 131 -10.14 1.99 18.32
CA THR A 131 -11.45 2.58 18.59
C THR A 131 -11.26 3.54 19.75
N ASN A 132 -11.37 4.83 19.47
CA ASN A 132 -11.30 5.87 20.48
C ASN A 132 -12.55 5.75 21.37
N THR A 133 -12.40 5.15 22.55
CA THR A 133 -13.35 5.29 23.65
C THR A 133 -12.56 5.80 24.83
N GLU A 134 -12.64 7.09 25.10
CA GLU A 134 -12.15 7.70 26.33
C GLU A 134 -12.75 6.97 27.54
N PRO A 135 -11.94 6.73 28.59
CA PRO A 135 -12.46 6.69 29.94
C PRO A 135 -12.09 8.00 30.64
N ALA A 136 -13.11 8.82 30.88
CA ALA A 136 -13.04 9.88 31.86
C ALA A 136 -12.78 9.28 33.25
N GLY A 137 -11.62 9.62 33.82
CA GLY A 137 -11.38 9.71 35.26
C GLY A 137 -11.29 8.40 36.05
N ARG A 138 -10.16 8.20 36.75
CA ARG A 138 -10.11 8.32 38.23
C ARG A 138 -8.72 7.91 38.75
N PHE A 139 -8.21 8.78 39.61
CA PHE A 139 -7.05 8.62 40.49
C PHE A 139 -7.08 7.35 41.36
N ALA A 140 -5.92 6.69 41.51
CA ALA A 140 -5.32 6.14 42.74
C ALA A 140 -4.11 5.26 42.32
N ARG A 141 -2.85 5.65 42.56
CA ARG A 141 -2.03 5.50 43.78
C ARG A 141 -1.86 4.06 44.33
N THR A 142 -0.58 3.75 44.53
CA THR A 142 0.10 2.95 45.57
C THR A 142 0.44 1.47 45.37
N CYS A 143 1.73 1.24 45.67
CA CYS A 143 2.52 0.03 45.97
C CYS A 143 2.97 -0.84 44.81
#